data_AF-A0A7R9PCX6-F1
#
_entry.id   AF-A0A7R9PCX6-F1
#
_cell.length_a   1.000
_cell.length_b   1.000
_cell.length_c   1.000
_cell.angle_alpha   90.00
_cell.angle_beta   90.00
_cell.angle_gamma   90.00
#
_symmetry.space_group_name_H-M   'P 1'
#
loop_
_entity.id
_entity.type
_entity.pdbx_description
1 polymer ?
#
loop_
_entity_poly.entity_id
_entity_poly.type
_entity_poly.pdbx_seq_one_letter_code
_entity_poly.pdbx_strand_id
1 'polypeptide(L)'
;MAVPPAALVNRNKKHFMGVPAPLGYVAGVGRGATGFTTRSDIGPARDANDVSDDRHAPPSKRKKGHQKEEEEDDDEDLNDSNYDEFSGYGGSLFSKDPYDKDDEEADQIYEAIDKRMDEKRKEYREKRLKEELERYRQERPKIQQQFSDLKRGLVSVSEDEWRNVPEVGDARNRKIRNPRNEKFTPLPDSMLARNLGGESTTSIDPTSGLASAYPSGQ
;
A
#
# COMPACT_ATOMS: atom_id res chain seq x y z
N MET A 1 31.46 -36.34 0.89
CA MET A 1 30.83 -35.02 1.17
C MET A 1 29.44 -35.05 0.56
N ALA A 2 28.39 -34.99 1.40
CA ALA A 2 27.01 -35.11 0.95
C ALA A 2 26.48 -33.76 0.48
N VAL A 3 25.95 -33.71 -0.74
CA VAL A 3 25.33 -32.51 -1.33
C VAL A 3 23.96 -32.31 -0.67
N PRO A 4 23.62 -31.11 -0.16
CA PRO A 4 22.32 -30.87 0.45
C PRO A 4 21.21 -30.94 -0.63
N PRO A 5 20.02 -31.47 -0.29
CA PRO A 5 18.94 -31.63 -1.26
C PRO A 5 18.42 -30.27 -1.69
N ALA A 6 18.45 -30.01 -3.00
CA ALA A 6 17.85 -28.83 -3.59
C ALA A 6 16.34 -28.82 -3.31
N ALA A 7 15.87 -27.83 -2.54
CA ALA A 7 14.46 -27.65 -2.26
C ALA A 7 13.69 -27.43 -3.57
N LEU A 8 12.72 -28.30 -3.86
CA LEU A 8 11.73 -28.12 -4.93
C LEU A 8 10.82 -26.92 -4.59
N VAL A 9 11.33 -25.71 -4.74
CA VAL A 9 10.49 -24.50 -4.68
C VAL A 9 10.01 -24.21 -6.09
N ASN A 10 8.73 -24.50 -6.33
CA ASN A 10 8.04 -24.19 -7.58
C ASN A 10 8.09 -22.67 -7.82
N ARG A 11 8.83 -22.25 -8.85
CA ARG A 11 9.20 -20.83 -9.11
C ARG A 11 8.00 -19.90 -9.35
N ASN A 12 6.81 -20.47 -9.55
CA ASN A 12 5.58 -19.73 -9.86
C ASN A 12 4.71 -19.43 -8.62
N LYS A 13 5.07 -19.93 -7.43
CA LYS A 13 4.33 -19.65 -6.18
C LYS A 13 5.15 -18.71 -5.31
N LYS A 14 4.69 -17.48 -5.13
CA LYS A 14 5.33 -16.55 -4.18
C LYS A 14 5.20 -17.15 -2.79
N HIS A 15 6.32 -17.60 -2.22
CA HIS A 15 6.41 -18.36 -0.95
C HIS A 15 5.83 -17.60 0.27
N PHE A 16 5.55 -16.30 0.14
CA PHE A 16 5.07 -15.45 1.23
C PHE A 16 3.55 -15.17 1.20
N MET A 17 2.87 -15.31 0.06
CA MET A 17 1.42 -15.03 0.00
C MET A 17 0.65 -16.25 0.52
N GLY A 18 -0.07 -16.09 1.62
CA GLY A 18 -0.86 -17.16 2.25
C GLY A 18 -0.15 -17.95 3.35
N VAL A 19 1.11 -17.63 3.66
CA VAL A 19 1.79 -18.14 4.85
C VAL A 19 1.52 -17.16 6.01
N PRO A 20 1.03 -17.62 7.17
CA PRO A 20 0.84 -16.74 8.32
C PRO A 20 2.18 -16.13 8.74
N ALA A 21 2.13 -14.94 9.33
CA ALA A 21 3.34 -14.27 9.82
C ALA A 21 4.12 -15.22 10.77
N PRO A 22 5.46 -15.34 10.61
CA PRO A 22 6.26 -16.16 11.50
C PRO A 22 6.12 -15.73 12.96
N LEU A 23 6.20 -16.68 13.88
CA LEU A 23 6.05 -16.43 15.31
C LEU A 23 7.15 -15.47 15.80
N GLY A 24 6.77 -14.32 16.37
CA GLY A 24 7.70 -13.29 16.83
C GLY A 24 8.14 -12.29 15.75
N TYR A 25 7.56 -12.33 14.55
CA TYR A 25 7.78 -11.30 13.54
C TYR A 25 7.19 -9.96 14.01
N VAL A 26 8.02 -8.91 14.00
CA VAL A 26 7.60 -7.52 14.19
C VAL A 26 7.73 -6.82 12.85
N ALA A 27 6.63 -6.25 12.35
CA ALA A 27 6.60 -5.57 11.07
C ALA A 27 7.61 -4.39 11.05
N GLY A 28 8.30 -4.21 9.94
CA GLY A 28 9.34 -3.16 9.79
C GLY A 28 10.68 -3.51 10.41
N VAL A 29 10.71 -4.07 11.62
CA VAL A 29 11.94 -4.38 12.37
C VAL A 29 12.82 -5.41 11.64
N GLY A 30 12.24 -6.51 11.15
CA GLY A 30 12.98 -7.53 10.40
C GLY A 30 13.55 -7.04 9.05
N ARG A 31 13.08 -5.88 8.55
CA ARG A 31 13.59 -5.21 7.35
C ARG A 31 14.67 -4.16 7.68
N GLY A 32 14.94 -3.91 8.96
CA GLY A 32 15.74 -2.77 9.41
C GLY A 32 15.07 -1.43 9.13
N ALA A 33 13.73 -1.38 9.06
CA ALA A 33 13.01 -0.13 8.92
C ALA A 33 12.97 0.57 10.29
N THR A 34 13.64 1.71 10.38
CA THR A 34 13.53 2.65 11.50
C THR A 34 12.78 3.88 11.00
N GLY A 35 11.89 4.44 11.84
CA GLY A 35 11.23 5.71 11.53
C GLY A 35 12.28 6.83 11.49
N PHE A 36 12.13 7.78 10.55
CA PHE A 36 12.99 8.95 10.55
C PHE A 36 12.73 9.74 11.83
N THR A 37 13.75 9.93 12.65
CA THR A 37 13.66 10.76 13.85
C THR A 37 13.46 12.22 13.41
N THR A 38 12.30 12.79 13.67
CA THR A 38 12.04 14.20 13.42
C THR A 38 12.55 15.05 14.60
N ARG A 39 12.63 16.36 14.41
CA ARG A 39 13.02 17.32 15.46
C ARG A 39 12.11 17.22 16.70
N SER A 40 10.88 16.77 16.53
CA SER A 40 9.91 16.57 17.62
C SER A 40 10.25 15.35 18.48
N ASP A 41 10.82 14.29 17.89
CA ASP A 41 11.13 13.03 18.59
C ASP A 41 12.38 13.12 19.48
N ILE A 42 13.32 13.98 19.11
CA ILE A 42 14.62 14.10 19.77
C ILE A 42 14.62 15.14 20.91
N GLY A 43 13.63 16.04 20.94
CA GLY A 43 13.59 17.16 21.87
C GLY A 43 14.73 18.18 21.65
N PRO A 44 14.70 19.34 22.32
CA PRO A 44 15.74 20.36 22.21
C PRO A 44 16.96 19.98 23.07
N ALA A 45 17.73 18.98 22.65
CA ALA A 45 19.17 18.77 22.89
C ALA A 45 19.53 17.28 22.83
N ARG A 46 20.05 16.82 21.69
CA ARG A 46 21.04 15.75 21.72
C ARG A 46 22.41 16.40 21.62
N ASP A 47 23.21 16.19 22.65
CA ASP A 47 24.61 16.61 22.70
C ASP A 47 25.41 15.80 21.65
N ALA A 48 26.41 16.42 21.02
CA ALA A 48 27.12 15.89 19.86
C ALA A 48 28.01 14.66 20.16
N ASN A 49 27.95 14.12 21.39
CA ASN A 49 28.65 12.92 21.85
C ASN A 49 27.73 11.73 22.11
N ASP A 50 26.47 11.78 21.69
CA ASP A 50 25.56 10.66 21.84
C ASP A 50 25.96 9.49 20.92
N VAL A 51 26.40 8.41 21.54
CA VAL A 51 26.96 7.22 20.91
C VAL A 51 25.97 6.58 19.95
N SER A 52 26.50 6.12 18.81
CA SER A 52 25.80 5.43 17.75
C SER A 52 24.95 4.28 18.28
N ASP A 53 23.73 4.24 17.77
CA ASP A 53 22.76 3.15 17.76
C ASP A 53 23.41 1.75 17.65
N ASP A 54 23.55 1.04 18.77
CA ASP A 54 24.03 -0.34 18.76
C ASP A 54 23.44 -1.22 19.87
N ARG A 55 22.26 -0.87 20.41
CA ARG A 55 21.50 -1.72 21.36
C ARG A 55 20.01 -1.46 21.22
N HIS A 56 19.38 -2.13 20.25
CA HIS A 56 18.03 -2.62 20.48
C HIS A 56 18.02 -3.33 21.84
N ALA A 57 17.41 -2.70 22.84
CA ALA A 57 17.18 -3.32 24.13
C ALA A 57 16.42 -4.63 23.86
N PRO A 58 16.86 -5.79 24.39
CA PRO A 58 16.09 -7.01 24.23
C PRO A 58 14.69 -6.76 24.81
N PRO A 59 13.61 -7.21 24.13
CA PRO A 59 12.26 -6.92 24.58
C PRO A 59 12.10 -7.39 26.02
N SER A 60 11.77 -6.45 26.90
CA SER A 60 11.41 -6.74 28.28
C SER A 60 10.37 -7.84 28.27
N LYS A 61 10.64 -8.94 28.98
CA LYS A 61 9.73 -10.08 29.11
C LYS A 61 8.48 -9.63 29.88
N ARG A 62 7.51 -9.03 29.18
CA ARG A 62 6.13 -8.91 29.70
C ARG A 62 5.56 -10.32 29.70
N LYS A 63 5.22 -10.78 30.90
CA LYS A 63 4.63 -12.10 31.16
C LYS A 63 3.42 -12.30 30.25
N LYS A 64 3.37 -13.47 29.61
CA LYS A 64 2.19 -14.05 28.99
C LYS A 64 1.09 -14.22 30.06
N GLY A 65 0.30 -13.19 30.24
CA GLY A 65 -1.03 -13.22 30.85
C GLY A 65 -2.04 -12.98 29.74
N HIS A 66 -3.03 -13.85 29.65
CA HIS A 66 -4.04 -13.87 28.61
C HIS A 66 -4.99 -12.67 28.79
N GLN A 67 -4.68 -11.54 28.15
CA GLN A 67 -5.64 -10.48 27.90
C GLN A 67 -5.47 -10.06 26.45
N LYS A 68 -6.45 -10.49 25.67
CA LYS A 68 -6.75 -9.96 24.34
C LYS A 68 -7.50 -8.65 24.62
N GLU A 69 -6.78 -7.66 25.12
CA GLU A 69 -7.25 -6.28 25.13
C GLU A 69 -6.50 -5.59 24.01
N GLU A 70 -7.28 -4.92 23.18
CA GLU A 70 -6.88 -4.09 22.07
C GLU A 70 -5.87 -3.02 22.56
N GLU A 71 -4.57 -3.32 22.51
CA GLU A 71 -3.62 -2.30 22.06
C GLU A 71 -3.93 -2.11 20.56
N GLU A 72 -5.09 -1.50 20.26
CA GLU A 72 -5.24 -0.72 19.04
C GLU A 72 -4.17 0.36 19.17
N ASP A 73 -3.09 0.20 18.42
CA ASP A 73 -2.22 1.31 18.07
C ASP A 73 -3.16 2.41 17.56
N ASP A 74 -3.42 3.38 18.45
CA ASP A 74 -4.11 4.63 18.18
C ASP A 74 -3.24 5.46 17.23
N ASP A 75 -3.08 4.95 16.02
CA ASP A 75 -2.57 5.71 14.90
C ASP A 75 -3.63 6.77 14.62
N GLU A 76 -3.53 7.90 15.33
CA GLU A 76 -4.28 9.11 15.05
C GLU A 76 -4.26 9.32 13.53
N ASP A 77 -5.44 9.30 12.90
CA ASP A 77 -5.53 9.36 11.45
C ASP A 77 -5.25 10.78 10.96
N LEU A 78 -3.99 11.18 11.03
CA LEU A 78 -3.47 12.51 10.72
C LEU A 78 -3.26 12.71 9.21
N ASN A 79 -4.05 12.01 8.39
CA ASN A 79 -3.99 12.14 6.94
C ASN A 79 -4.80 13.38 6.49
N ASP A 80 -4.40 13.96 5.35
CA ASP A 80 -5.08 15.14 4.79
C ASP A 80 -6.54 14.88 4.40
N SER A 81 -6.94 13.63 4.17
CA SER A 81 -8.34 13.28 3.89
C SER A 81 -9.25 13.28 5.12
N ASN A 82 -8.66 13.17 6.32
CA ASN A 82 -9.35 13.29 7.59
C ASN A 82 -9.29 14.74 8.14
N TYR A 83 -8.38 15.56 7.63
CA TYR A 83 -8.28 16.98 8.00
C TYR A 83 -9.29 17.86 7.23
N ASP A 84 -10.11 18.61 7.96
CA ASP A 84 -10.95 19.69 7.45
C ASP A 84 -10.44 21.05 7.98
N GLU A 85 -10.43 22.08 7.14
CA GLU A 85 -9.89 23.41 7.52
C GLU A 85 -10.72 24.08 8.61
N PHE A 86 -12.03 23.83 8.65
CA PHE A 86 -12.92 24.40 9.65
C PHE A 86 -12.96 23.58 10.94
N SER A 87 -13.11 22.26 10.80
CA SER A 87 -13.39 21.36 11.93
C SER A 87 -12.14 20.67 12.49
N GLY A 88 -10.99 20.78 11.82
CA GLY A 88 -9.75 20.07 12.17
C GLY A 88 -9.78 18.61 11.72
N TYR A 89 -9.04 17.74 12.41
CA TYR A 89 -9.05 16.30 12.15
C TYR A 89 -10.39 15.68 12.55
N GLY A 90 -10.96 14.85 11.68
CA GLY A 90 -12.13 14.05 11.97
C GLY A 90 -11.85 12.99 13.03
N GLY A 91 -12.87 12.70 13.84
CA GLY A 91 -12.78 11.77 14.97
C GLY A 91 -13.13 12.44 16.30
N SER A 92 -13.62 11.65 17.26
CA SER A 92 -13.94 12.13 18.61
C SER A 92 -12.84 11.74 19.59
N LEU A 93 -12.19 12.73 20.20
CA LEU A 93 -11.12 12.53 21.18
C LEU A 93 -11.62 11.92 22.50
N PHE A 94 -12.87 12.20 22.88
CA PHE A 94 -13.42 11.84 24.20
C PHE A 94 -14.08 10.46 24.25
N SER A 95 -14.02 9.69 23.16
CA SER A 95 -14.65 8.36 23.08
C SER A 95 -13.95 7.27 23.91
N LYS A 96 -12.75 7.53 24.44
CA LYS A 96 -11.90 6.57 25.16
C LYS A 96 -11.99 6.68 26.68
N ASP A 97 -12.50 7.80 27.17
CA ASP A 97 -12.62 8.00 28.61
C ASP A 97 -13.72 7.08 29.17
N PRO A 98 -13.60 6.61 30.43
CA PRO A 98 -14.64 5.82 31.07
C PRO A 98 -15.98 6.56 30.98
N TYR A 99 -16.98 5.89 30.40
CA TYR A 99 -18.31 6.44 30.21
C TYR A 99 -19.27 5.83 31.21
N ASP A 100 -19.68 6.63 32.19
CA ASP A 100 -20.54 6.22 33.28
C ASP A 100 -22.01 6.56 32.98
N LYS A 101 -22.90 6.05 33.83
CA LYS A 101 -24.35 6.29 33.68
C LYS A 101 -24.71 7.78 33.77
N ASP A 102 -23.98 8.53 34.57
CA ASP A 102 -24.20 9.97 34.71
C ASP A 102 -23.83 10.72 33.41
N ASP A 103 -22.83 10.24 32.66
CA ASP A 103 -22.47 10.76 31.34
C ASP A 103 -23.56 10.48 30.31
N GLU A 104 -24.14 9.27 30.34
CA GLU A 104 -25.29 8.90 29.49
C GLU A 104 -26.51 9.79 29.75
N GLU A 105 -26.84 10.03 31.02
CA GLU A 105 -27.93 10.92 31.40
C GLU A 105 -27.65 12.37 30.97
N ALA A 106 -26.40 12.83 31.09
CA ALA A 106 -25.99 14.14 30.61
C ALA A 106 -26.14 14.26 29.09
N ASP A 107 -25.62 13.31 28.31
CA ASP A 107 -25.71 13.31 26.85
C ASP A 107 -27.17 13.29 26.38
N GLN A 108 -28.05 12.52 27.04
CA GLN A 108 -29.47 12.53 26.74
C GLN A 108 -30.10 13.91 26.97
N ILE A 109 -29.74 14.61 28.05
CA ILE A 109 -30.24 15.96 28.34
C ILE A 109 -29.73 16.96 27.30
N TYR A 110 -28.43 16.95 26.98
CA TYR A 110 -27.85 17.86 26.00
C TYR A 110 -28.37 17.60 24.58
N GLU A 111 -28.50 16.35 24.18
CA GLU A 111 -29.09 15.97 22.89
C GLU A 111 -30.57 16.42 22.80
N ALA A 112 -31.33 16.31 23.90
CA ALA A 112 -32.70 16.80 23.94
C ALA A 112 -32.80 18.33 23.81
N ILE A 113 -31.85 19.07 24.39
CA ILE A 113 -31.74 20.52 24.22
C ILE A 113 -31.47 20.86 22.75
N ASP A 114 -30.47 20.22 22.12
CA ASP A 114 -30.13 20.48 20.72
C ASP A 114 -31.28 20.12 19.77
N LYS A 115 -31.94 18.98 19.99
CA LYS A 115 -33.15 18.58 19.26
C LYS A 115 -34.23 19.66 19.36
N ARG A 116 -34.50 20.15 20.58
CA ARG A 116 -35.50 21.22 20.81
C ARG A 116 -35.12 22.54 20.15
N MET A 117 -33.83 22.90 20.14
CA MET A 117 -33.36 24.10 19.46
C MET A 117 -33.58 24.00 17.95
N ASP A 118 -33.46 22.81 17.38
CA ASP A 118 -33.66 22.54 15.96
C ASP A 118 -35.12 22.40 15.53
N GLU A 119 -36.04 22.06 16.45
CA GLU A 119 -37.47 21.82 16.17
C GLU A 119 -38.15 22.93 15.37
N LYS A 120 -37.83 24.21 15.65
CA LYS A 120 -38.51 25.38 15.05
C LYS A 120 -38.51 25.39 13.52
N ARG A 121 -37.51 24.79 12.88
CA ARG A 121 -37.42 24.69 11.41
C ARG A 121 -37.12 23.28 10.93
N LYS A 122 -37.23 22.28 11.81
CA LYS A 122 -36.84 20.91 11.53
C LYS A 122 -37.58 20.36 10.30
N GLU A 123 -38.91 20.43 10.30
CA GLU A 123 -39.72 19.91 9.19
C GLU A 123 -39.39 20.57 7.85
N TYR A 124 -39.22 21.90 7.83
CA TYR A 124 -38.87 22.61 6.60
C TYR A 124 -37.44 22.29 6.13
N ARG A 125 -36.47 22.25 7.06
CA ARG A 125 -35.06 21.95 6.78
C ARG A 125 -34.91 20.52 6.27
N GLU A 126 -35.53 19.55 6.94
CA GLU A 126 -35.50 18.14 6.58
C GLU A 126 -36.24 17.89 5.27
N LYS A 127 -37.42 18.50 5.06
CA LYS A 127 -38.15 18.39 3.79
C LYS A 127 -37.32 18.94 2.63
N ARG A 128 -36.73 20.13 2.78
CA ARG A 128 -35.87 20.73 1.76
C ARG A 128 -34.63 19.87 1.51
N LEU A 129 -33.96 19.40 2.56
CA LEU A 129 -32.78 18.53 2.45
C LEU A 129 -33.15 17.23 1.73
N LYS A 130 -34.30 16.64 2.05
CA LYS A 130 -34.80 15.42 1.41
C LYS A 130 -35.10 15.64 -0.08
N GLU A 131 -35.82 16.71 -0.43
CA GLU A 131 -36.13 17.06 -1.82
C GLU A 131 -34.85 17.37 -2.61
N GLU A 132 -33.89 18.09 -2.01
CA GLU A 132 -32.59 18.40 -2.62
C GLU A 132 -31.74 17.14 -2.81
N LEU A 133 -31.71 16.24 -1.82
CA LEU A 133 -30.99 14.97 -1.91
C LEU A 133 -31.63 14.04 -2.95
N GLU A 134 -32.96 14.01 -3.04
CA GLU A 134 -33.69 13.26 -4.07
C GLU A 134 -33.42 13.82 -5.46
N ARG A 135 -33.53 15.14 -5.64
CA ARG A 135 -33.17 15.81 -6.89
C ARG A 135 -31.72 15.55 -7.26
N TYR A 136 -30.78 15.68 -6.32
CA TYR A 136 -29.36 15.40 -6.54
C TYR A 136 -29.12 13.95 -6.95
N ARG A 137 -29.79 12.99 -6.31
CA ARG A 137 -29.71 11.56 -6.70
C ARG A 137 -30.30 11.30 -8.08
N GLN A 138 -31.34 12.04 -8.46
CA GLN A 138 -31.95 11.94 -9.79
C GLN A 138 -31.05 12.57 -10.87
N GLU A 139 -30.44 13.72 -10.59
CA GLU A 139 -29.55 14.44 -11.51
C GLU A 139 -28.17 13.76 -11.63
N ARG A 140 -27.66 13.24 -10.50
CA ARG A 140 -26.34 12.59 -10.39
C ARG A 140 -26.46 11.29 -9.57
N PRO A 141 -27.07 10.23 -10.15
CA PRO A 141 -27.13 8.93 -9.50
C PRO A 141 -25.71 8.41 -9.26
N LYS A 142 -25.49 7.74 -8.11
CA LYS A 142 -24.19 7.12 -7.82
C LYS A 142 -23.87 6.09 -8.90
N ILE A 143 -22.60 5.93 -9.26
CA ILE A 143 -22.16 4.97 -10.29
C ILE A 143 -22.71 3.57 -10.01
N GLN A 144 -22.68 3.12 -8.76
CA GLN A 144 -23.23 1.82 -8.36
C GLN A 144 -24.76 1.71 -8.55
N GLN A 145 -25.50 2.82 -8.42
CA GLN A 145 -26.95 2.86 -8.64
C GLN A 145 -27.29 2.78 -10.13
N GLN A 146 -26.49 3.42 -10.99
CA GLN A 146 -26.62 3.36 -12.45
C GLN A 146 -26.50 1.93 -13.00
N PHE A 147 -25.73 1.07 -12.31
CA PHE A 147 -25.51 -0.32 -12.69
C PHE A 147 -26.24 -1.32 -11.79
N SER A 148 -27.17 -0.87 -10.95
CA SER A 148 -27.88 -1.75 -10.01
C SER A 148 -28.77 -2.77 -10.72
N ASP A 149 -29.37 -2.36 -11.84
CA ASP A 149 -30.14 -3.20 -12.76
C ASP A 149 -29.27 -4.24 -13.46
N LEU A 150 -28.11 -3.84 -14.02
CA LEU A 150 -27.14 -4.76 -14.62
C LEU A 150 -26.58 -5.74 -13.59
N LYS A 151 -26.28 -5.26 -12.38
CA LYS A 151 -25.83 -6.11 -11.26
C LYS A 151 -26.89 -7.14 -10.87
N ARG A 152 -28.18 -6.77 -10.89
CA ARG A 152 -29.27 -7.74 -10.70
C ARG A 152 -29.38 -8.71 -11.88
N GLY A 153 -29.13 -8.26 -13.10
CA GLY A 153 -29.03 -9.10 -14.29
C GLY A 153 -27.93 -10.17 -14.18
N LEU A 154 -26.80 -9.86 -13.54
CA LEU A 154 -25.71 -10.82 -13.31
C LEU A 154 -26.12 -12.04 -12.48
N VAL A 155 -27.26 -12.02 -11.78
CA VAL A 155 -27.80 -13.18 -11.05
C VAL A 155 -28.17 -14.33 -11.99
N SER A 156 -28.55 -14.05 -13.24
CA SER A 156 -28.90 -15.11 -14.19
C SER A 156 -27.69 -15.84 -14.80
N VAL A 157 -26.48 -15.34 -14.59
CA VAL A 157 -25.25 -15.94 -15.13
C VAL A 157 -24.81 -17.08 -14.22
N SER A 158 -24.66 -18.27 -14.80
CA SER A 158 -24.28 -19.49 -14.08
C SER A 158 -22.80 -19.49 -13.69
N GLU A 159 -22.43 -20.28 -12.68
CA GLU A 159 -21.02 -20.41 -12.27
C GLU A 159 -20.13 -20.95 -13.40
N ASP A 160 -20.65 -21.84 -14.24
CA ASP A 160 -19.92 -22.37 -15.40
C ASP A 160 -19.63 -21.28 -16.44
N GLU A 161 -20.56 -20.35 -16.66
CA GLU A 161 -20.31 -19.18 -17.51
C GLU A 161 -19.28 -18.23 -16.89
N TRP A 162 -19.28 -18.06 -15.57
CA TRP A 162 -18.24 -17.30 -14.86
C TRP A 162 -16.85 -17.93 -14.99
N ARG A 163 -16.76 -19.26 -14.99
CA ARG A 163 -15.48 -19.98 -15.16
C ARG A 163 -14.91 -19.89 -16.57
N ASN A 164 -15.78 -19.69 -17.58
CA ASN A 164 -15.41 -19.65 -18.98
C ASN A 164 -15.29 -18.24 -19.56
N VAL A 165 -15.24 -17.19 -18.72
CA VAL A 165 -14.98 -15.82 -19.17
C VAL A 165 -13.58 -15.75 -19.81
N PRO A 166 -13.45 -15.40 -21.11
CA PRO A 166 -12.15 -15.31 -21.76
C PRO A 166 -11.28 -14.19 -21.19
N GLU A 167 -9.95 -14.37 -21.16
CA GLU A 167 -9.05 -13.25 -20.89
C GLU A 167 -9.06 -12.21 -22.01
N VAL A 168 -8.70 -10.96 -21.67
CA VAL A 168 -8.81 -9.79 -22.55
C VAL A 168 -7.97 -9.85 -23.84
N GLY A 169 -7.07 -10.82 -24.00
CA GLY A 169 -6.20 -10.98 -25.18
C GLY A 169 -5.40 -9.71 -25.56
N ASP A 170 -4.70 -9.74 -26.70
CA ASP A 170 -4.18 -8.51 -27.34
C ASP A 170 -5.11 -8.11 -28.49
N ALA A 171 -6.32 -7.64 -28.16
CA ALA A 171 -7.33 -7.24 -29.14
C ALA A 171 -6.87 -6.11 -30.09
N ARG A 172 -5.76 -5.42 -29.77
CA ARG A 172 -5.26 -4.28 -30.54
C ARG A 172 -3.78 -4.40 -30.94
N ASN A 173 -3.13 -5.56 -30.78
CA ASN A 173 -1.71 -5.75 -31.12
C ASN A 173 -0.82 -4.57 -30.66
N ARG A 174 -1.06 -4.03 -29.45
CA ARG A 174 -0.38 -2.78 -29.00
C ARG A 174 1.12 -3.00 -28.89
N LYS A 175 1.51 -4.22 -28.53
CA LYS A 175 2.91 -4.64 -28.41
C LYS A 175 3.62 -4.69 -29.77
N ILE A 176 2.89 -4.97 -30.85
CA ILE A 176 3.41 -4.99 -32.24
C ILE A 176 3.44 -3.58 -32.84
N ARG A 177 2.51 -2.70 -32.45
CA ARG A 177 2.42 -1.33 -32.98
C ARG A 177 3.38 -0.32 -32.37
N ASN A 178 3.88 -0.57 -31.17
CA ASN A 178 4.92 0.26 -30.57
C ASN A 178 6.20 -0.57 -30.34
N PRO A 179 6.82 -1.12 -31.41
CA PRO A 179 8.18 -1.60 -31.28
C PRO A 179 8.97 -0.37 -30.86
N ARG A 180 9.61 -0.42 -29.69
CA ARG A 180 10.38 0.72 -29.20
C ARG A 180 11.33 1.11 -30.32
N ASN A 181 11.15 2.30 -30.89
CA ASN A 181 12.00 2.78 -31.97
C ASN A 181 13.45 2.60 -31.50
N GLU A 182 14.21 1.76 -32.21
CA GLU A 182 15.62 1.60 -31.95
C GLU A 182 16.25 2.99 -32.11
N LYS A 183 16.67 3.57 -30.99
CA LYS A 183 17.34 4.86 -30.99
C LYS A 183 18.76 4.61 -31.49
N PHE A 184 18.96 4.78 -32.79
CA PHE A 184 20.30 4.83 -33.36
C PHE A 184 20.98 6.12 -32.87
N THR A 185 21.79 6.02 -31.83
CA THR A 185 22.71 7.08 -31.43
C THR A 185 23.94 7.02 -32.32
N PRO A 186 24.53 8.17 -32.71
CA PRO A 186 25.78 8.17 -33.46
C PRO A 186 26.83 7.37 -32.67
N LEU A 187 27.59 6.54 -33.40
CA LEU A 187 28.71 5.80 -32.82
C LEU A 187 29.71 6.81 -32.25
N PRO A 188 30.18 6.65 -31.01
CA PRO A 188 31.16 7.57 -30.46
C PRO A 188 32.48 7.46 -31.23
N ASP A 189 33.13 8.60 -31.47
CA ASP A 189 34.40 8.69 -32.21
C ASP A 189 35.52 7.85 -31.59
N SER A 190 35.38 7.42 -30.33
CA SER A 190 36.29 6.46 -29.69
C SER A 190 36.30 5.08 -30.35
N MET A 191 35.19 4.65 -30.97
CA MET A 191 35.16 3.43 -31.77
C MET A 191 35.83 3.62 -33.14
N LEU A 192 35.73 4.81 -33.73
CA LEU A 192 36.41 5.14 -34.98
C LEU A 192 37.93 5.32 -34.76
N ALA A 193 38.32 5.94 -33.65
CA ALA A 193 39.72 6.16 -33.27
C ALA A 193 40.49 4.85 -33.07
N ARG A 194 39.83 3.80 -32.56
CA ARG A 194 40.43 2.46 -32.42
C ARG A 194 40.75 1.81 -33.78
N ASN A 195 40.03 2.16 -34.84
CA ASN A 195 40.24 1.62 -36.19
C ASN A 195 41.01 2.56 -37.12
N LEU A 196 41.15 3.85 -36.76
CA LEU A 196 41.94 4.83 -37.52
C LEU A 196 43.45 4.72 -37.26
N GLY A 197 43.85 3.92 -36.26
CA GLY A 197 45.23 3.59 -35.92
C GLY A 197 45.88 2.48 -36.75
N GLY A 198 45.29 2.08 -37.88
CA GLY A 198 46.02 1.39 -38.95
C GLY A 198 46.59 -0.01 -38.66
N GLU A 199 46.25 -0.67 -37.55
CA GLU A 199 46.72 -2.03 -37.28
C GLU A 199 45.55 -3.02 -37.29
N SER A 200 45.27 -3.55 -38.48
CA SER A 200 44.43 -4.72 -38.65
C SER A 200 45.21 -5.95 -38.17
N THR A 201 45.10 -6.28 -36.89
CA THR A 201 45.65 -7.53 -36.35
C THR A 201 44.77 -8.70 -36.83
N THR A 202 45.25 -9.43 -37.85
CA THR A 202 44.59 -10.64 -38.39
C THR A 202 45.12 -11.94 -37.75
N SER A 203 45.86 -11.85 -36.64
CA SER A 203 46.31 -13.01 -35.90
C SER A 203 45.99 -12.87 -34.42
N ILE A 204 45.45 -13.96 -33.87
CA ILE A 204 45.18 -14.16 -32.45
C ILE A 204 46.43 -14.88 -31.91
N ASP A 205 47.15 -14.28 -30.96
CA ASP A 205 48.28 -14.94 -30.32
C ASP A 205 47.77 -16.07 -29.40
N PRO A 206 48.07 -17.36 -29.71
CA PRO A 206 47.58 -18.50 -28.93
C PRO A 206 48.18 -18.58 -27.52
N THR A 207 49.18 -17.74 -27.19
CA THR A 207 49.75 -17.65 -25.83
C THR A 207 49.13 -16.54 -24.99
N SER A 208 48.35 -15.64 -25.60
CA SER A 208 47.57 -14.64 -24.89
C SER A 208 46.31 -15.27 -24.32
N GLY A 209 46.46 -15.86 -23.13
CA GLY A 209 45.40 -16.55 -22.40
C GLY A 209 44.25 -15.62 -22.03
N LEU A 210 43.30 -15.43 -22.94
CA LEU A 210 41.93 -15.04 -22.62
C LEU A 210 41.05 -16.27 -22.78
N ALA A 211 41.00 -17.04 -21.70
CA ALA A 211 40.14 -18.20 -21.55
C ALA A 211 38.67 -17.78 -21.79
N SER A 212 38.15 -18.20 -22.94
CA SER A 212 36.72 -18.31 -23.18
C SER A 212 36.16 -19.31 -22.16
N ALA A 213 35.29 -18.84 -21.27
CA ALA A 213 34.42 -19.69 -20.47
C ALA A 213 32.99 -19.52 -20.98
N TYR A 214 32.69 -20.10 -22.14
CA TYR A 214 31.39 -20.75 -22.28
C TYR A 214 31.44 -22.05 -21.47
N PRO A 215 30.34 -22.40 -20.80
CA PRO A 215 29.70 -23.65 -21.14
C PRO A 215 28.20 -23.40 -21.32
N SER A 216 27.65 -23.56 -22.52
CA SER A 216 27.19 -24.84 -23.09
C SER A 216 26.29 -25.64 -22.14
N GLY A 217 25.08 -25.94 -22.61
CA GLY A 217 24.22 -26.92 -21.97
C GLY A 217 22.76 -26.85 -22.37
N GLN A 218 22.49 -27.35 -23.59
CA GLN A 218 21.24 -27.93 -24.12
C GLN A 218 19.93 -27.15 -24.12
#